data_AF-A0A967WUW1-F1
#
_entry.id   AF-A0A967WUW1-F1
#
_cell.length_a   1.000
_cell.length_b   1.000
_cell.length_c   1.000
_cell.angle_alpha   90.00
_cell.angle_beta   90.00
_cell.angle_gamma   90.00
#
_symmetry.space_group_name_H-M   'P 1'
#
loop_
_entity.id
_entity.type
_entity.pdbx_description
1 polymer ?
#
loop_
_entity_poly.entity_id
_entity_poly.type
_entity_poly.pdbx_seq_one_letter_code
_entity_poly.pdbx_strand_id
1 'polypeptide(L)' 'YTVAVRVLPEFVRWLPYFLGETMGEDSALDGPPDAEGRVTGTLGFESLEDARGRILACGRGVEVLAPIALRHSVLDH' A
#
# COMPACT_ATOMS: atom_id res chain seq x y z
N TYR A 1 -1.76 9.30 8.15
CA TYR A 1 -0.62 8.38 8.35
C TYR A 1 -0.16 7.89 6.99
N THR A 2 1.04 8.28 6.56
CA THR A 2 1.56 7.96 5.23
C THR A 2 2.37 6.67 5.25
N VAL A 3 2.14 5.81 4.26
CA VAL A 3 2.77 4.51 4.14
C VAL A 3 3.36 4.39 2.75
N ALA A 4 4.66 4.19 2.67
CA ALA A 4 5.32 3.84 1.42
C ALA A 4 5.05 2.37 1.10
N VAL A 5 4.42 2.12 -0.04
CA VAL A 5 4.10 0.78 -0.52
C VAL A 5 4.65 0.55 -1.90
N ARG A 6 4.80 -0.73 -2.23
CA ARG A 6 5.10 -1.22 -3.56
C ARG A 6 3.98 -2.12 -4.02
N VAL A 7 3.49 -1.88 -5.22
CA VAL A 7 2.31 -2.54 -5.77
C VAL A 7 2.68 -3.24 -7.07
N LEU A 8 2.18 -4.45 -7.27
CA LEU A 8 2.32 -5.13 -8.55
C LEU A 8 1.56 -4.38 -9.65
N PRO A 9 2.09 -4.26 -10.87
CA PRO A 9 1.45 -3.49 -11.95
C PRO A 9 0.05 -4.02 -12.29
N GLU A 10 -0.13 -5.33 -12.24
CA GLU A 10 -1.42 -6.00 -12.44
C GLU A 10 -2.43 -5.68 -11.32
N PHE A 11 -1.95 -5.38 -10.11
CA PHE A 11 -2.77 -5.09 -8.94
C PHE A 11 -3.14 -3.60 -8.83
N VAL A 12 -2.38 -2.70 -9.44
CA VAL A 12 -2.65 -1.24 -9.42
C VAL A 12 -4.08 -0.92 -9.87
N ARG A 13 -4.62 -1.63 -10.87
CA ARG A 13 -6.01 -1.45 -11.33
C ARG A 13 -7.05 -1.87 -10.29
N TRP A 14 -6.73 -2.87 -9.47
CA TRP A 14 -7.62 -3.39 -8.42
C TRP A 14 -7.50 -2.62 -7.11
N LEU A 15 -6.42 -1.87 -6.95
CA LEU A 15 -6.13 -1.09 -5.77
C LEU A 15 -7.29 -0.16 -5.31
N PRO A 16 -7.95 0.63 -6.19
CA PRO A 16 -9.12 1.40 -5.78
C PRO A 16 -10.32 0.55 -5.35
N TYR A 17 -10.44 -0.70 -5.81
CA TYR A 17 -11.48 -1.63 -5.34
C TYR A 17 -11.19 -2.13 -3.92
N PHE A 18 -9.91 -2.41 -3.62
CA PHE A 18 -9.48 -2.90 -2.31
C PHE A 18 -9.28 -1.81 -1.27
N LEU A 19 -8.91 -0.59 -1.65
CA LEU A 19 -8.72 0.55 -0.75
C LEU A 19 -9.90 1.52 -0.73
N GLY A 20 -10.83 1.44 -1.68
CA GLY A 20 -11.99 2.31 -1.75
C GLY A 20 -11.63 3.80 -1.75
N GLU A 21 -12.52 4.60 -1.17
CA GLU A 21 -12.35 6.05 -0.92
C GLU A 21 -11.31 6.39 0.16
N THR A 22 -10.69 5.40 0.80
CA THR A 22 -9.73 5.59 1.90
C THR A 22 -8.34 6.02 1.43
N MET A 23 -8.08 6.07 0.12
CA MET A 23 -6.91 6.81 -0.38
C MET A 23 -7.09 8.27 0.04
N GLY A 24 -6.41 8.67 1.12
CA GLY A 24 -6.32 10.08 1.47
C GLY A 24 -5.78 10.87 0.27
N GLU A 25 -6.09 12.15 0.19
CA GLU A 25 -5.68 13.03 -0.93
C GLU A 25 -4.15 13.01 -1.19
N ASP A 26 -3.37 12.63 -0.18
CA ASP A 26 -1.91 12.46 -0.24
C ASP A 26 -1.46 11.14 -0.90
N SER A 27 -2.41 10.29 -1.31
CA SER A 27 -2.11 8.99 -1.91
C SER A 27 -1.69 9.15 -3.36
N ALA A 28 -0.43 8.86 -3.66
CA ALA A 28 0.14 8.95 -4.99
C ALA A 28 1.01 7.73 -5.29
N LEU A 29 0.66 7.03 -6.37
CA LEU A 29 1.47 5.95 -6.95
C LEU A 29 2.34 6.51 -8.10
N ASP A 30 3.15 7.53 -7.79
CA ASP A 30 3.98 8.25 -8.78
C ASP A 30 5.44 7.73 -8.82
N GLY A 31 5.76 6.72 -8.02
CA GLY A 31 7.10 6.15 -8.01
C GLY A 31 7.42 5.43 -9.33
N PRO A 32 8.68 5.51 -9.79
CA PRO A 32 9.08 4.81 -11.01
C PRO A 32 8.83 3.30 -10.86
N PRO A 33 8.37 2.62 -11.92
CA PRO A 33 8.24 1.17 -11.88
C PRO A 33 9.61 0.53 -11.69
N ASP A 34 9.71 -0.38 -10.73
CA ASP A 34 10.90 -1.19 -10.47
C ASP A 34 11.24 -2.09 -11.69
N ALA A 35 12.39 -2.78 -11.64
CA ALA A 35 12.83 -3.70 -12.70
C ALA A 35 11.81 -4.82 -13.03
N GLU A 36 10.90 -5.13 -12.11
CA GLU A 36 9.81 -6.09 -12.28
C GLU A 36 8.47 -5.44 -12.66
N GLY A 37 8.46 -4.15 -13.00
CA GLY A 37 7.26 -3.38 -13.34
C GLY A 37 6.41 -2.94 -12.14
N ARG A 38 6.89 -3.14 -10.91
CA ARG A 38 6.15 -2.80 -9.67
C ARG A 38 6.16 -1.30 -9.44
N VAL A 39 5.00 -0.71 -9.21
CA VAL A 39 4.88 0.73 -8.98
C VAL A 39 5.05 1.01 -7.49
N THR A 40 5.91 1.96 -7.17
CA THR A 40 6.09 2.43 -5.80
C THR A 40 5.28 3.70 -5.57
N GLY A 41 4.85 3.92 -4.34
CA GLY A 41 4.13 5.13 -4.02
C GLY A 41 3.81 5.24 -2.54
N THR A 42 3.08 6.30 -2.22
CA THR A 42 2.68 6.60 -0.87
C THR A 42 1.17 6.52 -0.77
N LEU A 43 0.67 5.85 0.26
CA LEU A 43 -0.74 5.78 0.56
C LEU A 43 -1.00 6.48 1.88
N GLY A 44 -1.95 7.41 1.87
CA GLY A 44 -2.44 8.10 3.05
C GLY A 44 -3.58 7.32 3.69
N PHE A 45 -3.42 6.95 4.95
CA PHE A 45 -4.44 6.30 5.78
C PHE A 45 -4.81 7.16 6.98
N GLU A 46 -5.98 6.94 7.55
CA GLU A 46 -6.43 7.66 8.74
C GLU A 46 -5.59 7.30 9.98
N SER A 47 -5.17 6.04 10.11
CA SER A 47 -4.39 5.53 11.24
C SER A 47 -3.58 4.28 10.88
N LEU A 48 -2.64 3.89 11.76
CA LEU A 48 -1.84 2.67 11.58
C LEU A 48 -2.72 1.41 11.53
N GLU A 49 -3.74 1.33 12.39
CA GLU A 49 -4.67 0.19 12.43
C GLU A 49 -5.48 0.06 11.14
N ASP A 50 -5.96 1.19 10.61
CA ASP A 50 -6.67 1.25 9.33
C ASP A 50 -5.77 0.79 8.16
N ALA A 51 -4.54 1.31 8.11
CA ALA A 51 -3.54 0.89 7.14
C ALA A 51 -3.27 -0.63 7.22
N ARG A 52 -3.11 -1.17 8.43
CA ARG A 52 -2.85 -2.61 8.64
C ARG A 52 -4.02 -3.45 8.11
N GLY A 53 -5.25 -3.14 8.50
CA GLY A 53 -6.43 -3.90 8.08
C GLY A 53 -6.59 -3.92 6.57
N ARG A 54 -6.39 -2.77 5.91
CA ARG A 54 -6.53 -2.65 4.46
C ARG A 54 -5.41 -3.35 3.69
N ILE A 55 -4.17 -3.25 4.17
CA ILE A 55 -3.03 -3.91 3.54
C ILE A 55 -3.15 -5.43 3.67
N LEU A 56 -3.61 -5.94 4.82
CA LEU A 56 -3.92 -7.36 4.98
C LEU A 56 -5.02 -7.81 3.99
N ALA A 57 -6.03 -6.99 3.74
CA ALA A 57 -7.07 -7.28 2.74
C ALA A 57 -6.54 -7.30 1.29
N CYS A 58 -5.47 -6.54 0.99
CA CYS A 58 -4.80 -6.57 -0.32
C CYS A 58 -3.94 -7.82 -0.54
N GLY A 59 -3.61 -8.57 0.52
CA GLY A 59 -2.80 -9.78 0.46
C GLY A 59 -1.41 -9.53 -0.12
N ARG A 60 -0.98 -10.36 -1.08
CA ARG A 60 0.34 -10.24 -1.74
C ARG A 60 0.41 -9.17 -2.85
N GLY A 61 -0.70 -8.49 -3.15
CA GLY A 61 -0.73 -7.47 -4.20
C GLY A 61 -0.02 -6.17 -3.81
N VAL A 62 0.13 -5.92 -2.51
CA VAL A 62 0.73 -4.71 -1.93
C VAL A 62 1.78 -5.11 -0.89
N GLU A 63 2.94 -4.49 -0.98
CA GLU A 63 4.03 -4.67 -0.04
C GLU A 63 4.38 -3.37 0.66
N VAL A 64 4.51 -3.40 1.99
CA VAL A 64 4.88 -2.22 2.79
C VAL A 64 6.39 -2.05 2.79
N LEU A 65 6.86 -0.92 2.28
CA LEU A 65 8.26 -0.52 2.36
C LEU A 65 8.53 0.25 3.65
N ALA A 66 7.67 1.22 3.98
CA ALA A 66 7.79 2.02 5.19
C ALA A 66 6.41 2.49 5.68
N PRO A 67 6.23 2.72 6.98
CA PRO A 67 7.21 2.52 8.05
C PRO A 67 7.40 1.04 8.42
N ILE A 68 8.61 0.69 8.87
CA ILE A 68 9.02 -0.68 9.22
C ILE A 68 8.08 -1.29 10.28
N ALA A 69 7.60 -0.49 11.24
CA ALA A 69 6.65 -0.96 12.25
C ALA A 69 5.39 -1.57 11.62
N LEU A 70 4.82 -0.91 10.60
CA LEU A 70 3.66 -1.44 9.87
C LEU A 70 4.03 -2.69 9.08
N ARG A 71 5.19 -2.69 8.41
CA ARG A 71 5.70 -3.86 7.68
C ARG A 71 5.80 -5.09 8.58
N HIS A 72 6.33 -4.94 9.78
CA HIS A 72 6.41 -6.05 10.74
C HIS A 72 5.00 -6.48 11.20
N SER A 73 4.10 -5.53 11.45
CA SER A 73 2.73 -5.83 11.90
C SER A 73 1.88 -6.59 10.87
N VAL A 74 2.15 -6.41 9.58
CA VAL A 74 1.47 -7.17 8.50
C VAL A 74 2.14 -8.52 8.21
N LEU A 75 3.43 -8.67 8.50
CA LEU A 75 4.19 -9.92 8.30
C LEU A 75 4.07 -10.90 9.48
N ASP A 76 3.73 -10.40 10.67
CA ASP A 76 3.56 -11.18 11.90
C ASP A 76 2.25 -12.01 11.94
N HIS A 77 1.41 -11.93 10.90
CA HIS A 77 0.06 -12.49 10.90
C HIS A 77 -0.12 -13.80 10.13
#